data_AF-A0A371QVE3-F1
#
_entry.id   AF-A0A371QVE3-F1
#
_cell.length_a   1.000
_cell.length_b   1.000
_cell.length_c   1.000
_cell.angle_alpha   90.00
_cell.angle_beta   90.00
_cell.angle_gamma   90.00
#
_symmetry.space_group_name_H-M   'P 1'
#
loop_
_entity.id
_entity.type
_entity.pdbx_description
1 polymer ?
#
loop_
_entity_poly.entity_id
_entity_poly.type
_entity_poly.pdbx_seq_one_letter_code
_entity_poly.pdbx_strand_id
1 'polypeptide(L)'
;MIRHLMLSQKYVKALLDGRKRSTIRPGVLKVADRVYIHSMGKIVAIAEVEQVAYKRVSELTDEDAIIDGFNSRAELISYLKRRYPGLRDSAIVTIVKFRKVEKVDMPEDAHYGGMTPVEIATLALNRLKLSPREQRILKAVVEAGDRLKDVGLELLGKARELAQKLGGAEVGGVIVAGSEEMAREAIYHGADKVVIIDNPELKSYTPVEYAEAIAKVVQKYKPEIFLIGGTKRGRELAAYIANTLTTGITADCTALEIDPKTRDLLQIRPTFGGTQLATIRTPQRRPQMASVRPGVFPKPQRDPSRTGEIIIEKIEIPKRRTRLISVEKRLEKDVADLPPVESADIVVAGGRGLGSAEGFKLLIELAKLLNGTVGASLMAVRAGWAPHTRQIGQTGKTIRPKLYIAVGISGAIQHLMGIMEAKTIIAINPDPHAPIMENADYAVVGDYKQIIPLLIEEIRKIRNQR
;
A
#
# COMPACT_ATOMS: atom_id res chain seq x y z
N MET A 1 -7.81 35.58 5.85
CA MET A 1 -7.89 34.13 5.56
C MET A 1 -6.95 33.85 4.41
N ILE A 2 -5.97 32.95 4.55
CA ILE A 2 -4.99 32.69 3.48
C ILE A 2 -5.68 31.95 2.34
N ARG A 3 -5.59 32.49 1.12
CA ARG A 3 -6.20 31.89 -0.08
C ARG A 3 -5.12 31.22 -0.91
N HIS A 4 -5.51 30.19 -1.67
CA HIS A 4 -4.57 29.40 -2.47
C HIS A 4 -4.87 29.59 -3.96
N LEU A 5 -3.84 29.87 -4.75
CA LEU A 5 -3.94 30.17 -6.16
C LEU A 5 -3.01 29.26 -6.96
N MET A 6 -3.57 28.31 -7.70
CA MET A 6 -2.80 27.49 -8.63
C MET A 6 -2.52 28.24 -9.93
N LEU A 7 -1.24 28.37 -10.29
CA LEU A 7 -0.77 28.95 -11.53
C LEU A 7 0.20 27.99 -12.24
N SER A 8 0.30 28.11 -13.57
CA SER A 8 1.29 27.35 -14.33
C SER A 8 2.70 27.87 -14.07
N GLN A 9 3.72 27.03 -14.27
CA GLN A 9 5.13 27.42 -14.03
C GLN A 9 5.55 28.63 -14.88
N LYS A 10 5.06 28.72 -16.14
CA LYS A 10 5.26 29.88 -17.02
C LYS A 10 4.73 31.17 -16.40
N TYR A 11 3.55 31.10 -15.76
CA TYR A 11 2.89 32.24 -15.13
C TYR A 11 3.58 32.67 -13.86
N VAL A 12 3.95 31.70 -13.01
CA VAL A 12 4.69 31.99 -11.78
C VAL A 12 6.02 32.66 -12.10
N LYS A 13 6.75 32.14 -13.10
CA LYS A 13 8.01 32.76 -13.55
C LYS A 13 7.79 34.20 -14.03
N ALA A 14 6.75 34.44 -14.83
CA ALA A 14 6.45 35.80 -15.29
C ALA A 14 6.05 36.77 -14.15
N LEU A 15 5.36 36.27 -13.11
CA LEU A 15 5.02 37.06 -11.92
C LEU A 15 6.24 37.36 -11.05
N LEU A 16 7.12 36.36 -10.84
CA LEU A 16 8.36 36.52 -10.06
C LEU A 16 9.38 37.40 -10.76
N ASP A 17 9.51 37.30 -12.08
CA ASP A 17 10.40 38.15 -12.89
C ASP A 17 9.83 39.57 -13.10
N GLY A 18 8.65 39.89 -12.53
CA GLY A 18 7.99 41.20 -12.66
C GLY A 18 7.46 41.54 -14.06
N ARG A 19 7.59 40.63 -15.04
CA ARG A 19 7.08 40.76 -16.42
C ARG A 19 5.56 40.74 -16.50
N LYS A 20 4.91 40.27 -15.44
CA LYS A 20 3.46 40.20 -15.30
C LYS A 20 3.07 40.58 -13.88
N ARG A 21 1.93 41.25 -13.71
CA ARG A 21 1.41 41.68 -12.39
C ARG A 21 -0.03 41.30 -12.13
N SER A 22 -0.68 40.56 -13.03
CA SER A 22 -2.09 40.23 -12.91
C SER A 22 -2.39 38.76 -13.21
N THR A 23 -3.61 38.31 -12.88
CA THR A 23 -4.18 37.06 -13.38
C THR A 23 -5.68 37.18 -13.59
N ILE A 24 -6.21 36.63 -14.69
CA ILE A 24 -7.66 36.56 -14.93
C ILE A 24 -8.15 35.12 -14.71
N ARG A 25 -9.15 34.94 -13.85
CA ARG A 25 -9.71 33.60 -13.55
C ARG A 25 -11.10 33.64 -12.92
N PRO A 26 -11.87 32.54 -12.97
CA PRO A 26 -13.05 32.37 -12.14
C PRO A 26 -12.69 32.28 -10.64
N GLY A 27 -13.58 32.78 -9.78
CA GLY A 27 -13.49 32.69 -8.31
C GLY A 27 -13.45 34.05 -7.61
N VAL A 28 -13.79 34.10 -6.32
CA VAL A 28 -13.86 35.36 -5.55
C VAL A 28 -12.58 35.57 -4.76
N LEU A 29 -11.92 36.72 -4.98
CA LEU A 29 -10.78 37.20 -4.19
C LEU A 29 -11.07 38.63 -3.73
N LYS A 30 -10.57 39.03 -2.56
CA LYS A 30 -10.76 40.37 -2.01
C LYS A 30 -9.44 41.14 -2.02
N VAL A 31 -9.54 42.47 -2.09
CA VAL A 31 -8.39 43.36 -1.88
C VAL A 31 -7.80 43.09 -0.49
N ALA A 32 -6.47 43.11 -0.38
CA ALA A 32 -5.69 42.75 0.81
C ALA A 32 -5.69 41.26 1.21
N ASP A 33 -6.24 40.35 0.38
CA ASP A 33 -6.03 38.92 0.59
C ASP A 33 -4.56 38.55 0.39
N ARG A 34 -3.98 37.83 1.36
CA ARG A 34 -2.70 37.13 1.21
C ARG A 34 -2.95 35.78 0.53
N VAL A 35 -2.24 35.55 -0.58
CA VAL A 35 -2.43 34.42 -1.47
C VAL A 35 -1.15 33.60 -1.58
N TYR A 36 -1.23 32.31 -1.29
CA TYR A 36 -0.18 31.35 -1.63
C TYR A 36 -0.33 30.92 -3.08
N ILE A 37 0.74 31.11 -3.85
CA ILE A 37 0.81 30.70 -5.25
C ILE A 37 1.40 29.29 -5.32
N HIS A 38 0.65 28.39 -5.94
CA HIS A 38 1.00 26.99 -6.14
C HIS A 38 1.40 26.72 -7.58
N SER A 39 2.51 26.03 -7.78
CA SER A 39 2.92 25.49 -9.09
C SER A 39 3.55 24.11 -8.89
N MET A 40 3.23 23.16 -9.77
CA MET A 40 3.74 21.77 -9.69
C MET A 40 3.52 21.10 -8.32
N GLY A 41 2.44 21.43 -7.63
CA GLY A 41 2.10 20.86 -6.32
C GLY A 41 2.87 21.44 -5.12
N LYS A 42 3.68 22.48 -5.33
CA LYS A 42 4.43 23.18 -4.27
C LYS A 42 3.99 24.63 -4.14
N ILE A 43 4.12 25.20 -2.94
CA ILE A 43 4.03 26.65 -2.73
C ILE A 43 5.34 27.26 -3.21
N VAL A 44 5.26 28.19 -4.14
CA VAL A 44 6.43 28.78 -4.82
C VAL A 44 6.55 30.28 -4.58
N ALA A 45 5.45 30.94 -4.21
CA ALA A 45 5.44 32.36 -3.93
C ALA A 45 4.26 32.77 -3.04
N ILE A 46 4.37 33.92 -2.39
CA ILE A 46 3.28 34.59 -1.68
C ILE A 46 3.00 35.90 -2.43
N ALA A 47 1.73 36.20 -2.65
CA ALA A 47 1.29 37.44 -3.27
C ALA A 47 0.22 38.14 -2.44
N GLU A 48 0.25 39.47 -2.48
CA GLU A 48 -0.79 40.32 -1.90
C GLU A 48 -1.66 40.91 -3.01
N VAL A 49 -2.97 40.76 -2.87
CA VAL A 49 -3.95 41.26 -3.85
C VAL A 49 -4.14 42.77 -3.68
N GLU A 50 -3.77 43.53 -4.72
CA GLU A 50 -3.85 44.99 -4.75
C GLU A 50 -5.21 45.48 -5.24
N GLN A 51 -5.67 44.94 -6.36
CA GLN A 51 -6.91 45.33 -7.02
C GLN A 51 -7.63 44.09 -7.54
N VAL A 52 -8.96 44.13 -7.47
CA VAL A 52 -9.84 43.10 -7.99
C VAL A 52 -10.92 43.76 -8.82
N ALA A 53 -11.09 43.32 -10.06
CA ALA A 53 -12.21 43.69 -10.91
C ALA A 53 -12.96 42.43 -11.35
N TYR A 54 -14.28 42.53 -11.49
CA TYR A 54 -15.14 41.44 -11.93
C TYR A 54 -15.74 41.82 -13.28
N LYS A 55 -15.53 40.98 -14.30
CA LYS A 55 -16.09 41.17 -15.64
C LYS A 55 -16.72 39.88 -16.14
N ARG A 56 -17.74 39.96 -16.98
CA ARG A 56 -18.19 38.77 -17.72
C ARG A 56 -17.14 38.37 -18.76
N VAL A 57 -17.04 37.09 -19.06
CA VAL A 57 -16.12 36.59 -20.11
C VAL A 57 -16.40 37.27 -21.46
N SER A 58 -17.66 37.55 -21.78
CA SER A 58 -18.07 38.31 -22.96
C SER A 58 -17.54 39.75 -22.99
N GLU A 59 -17.30 40.36 -21.83
CA GLU A 59 -16.92 41.77 -21.64
C GLU A 59 -15.39 41.97 -21.52
N LEU A 60 -14.60 40.89 -21.59
CA LEU A 60 -13.14 40.99 -21.59
C LEU A 60 -12.66 41.71 -22.86
N THR A 61 -11.70 42.61 -22.72
CA THR A 61 -11.10 43.38 -23.83
C THR A 61 -9.70 42.88 -24.18
N ASP A 62 -9.13 43.37 -25.30
CA ASP A 62 -7.72 43.12 -25.63
C ASP A 62 -6.77 43.74 -24.60
N GLU A 63 -7.16 44.86 -23.97
CA GLU A 63 -6.41 45.46 -22.87
C GLU A 63 -6.34 44.53 -21.66
N ASP A 64 -7.46 43.89 -21.29
CA ASP A 64 -7.47 42.90 -20.20
C ASP A 64 -6.54 41.71 -20.52
N ALA A 65 -6.51 41.28 -21.79
CA ALA A 65 -5.64 40.22 -22.26
C ALA A 65 -4.15 40.60 -22.19
N ILE A 66 -3.79 41.81 -22.60
CA ILE A 66 -2.42 42.33 -22.54
C ILE A 66 -1.98 42.46 -21.07
N ILE A 67 -2.85 42.95 -20.19
CA ILE A 67 -2.58 43.04 -18.74
C ILE A 67 -2.29 41.66 -18.14
N ASP A 68 -2.98 40.61 -18.62
CA ASP A 68 -2.75 39.21 -18.25
C ASP A 68 -1.68 38.53 -19.13
N GLY A 69 -0.88 39.28 -19.89
CA GLY A 69 0.27 38.76 -20.64
C GLY A 69 -0.08 37.87 -21.84
N PHE A 70 -1.24 38.09 -22.46
CA PHE A 70 -1.64 37.51 -23.74
C PHE A 70 -1.58 38.56 -24.86
N ASN A 71 -1.49 38.11 -26.11
CA ASN A 71 -1.39 39.03 -27.25
C ASN A 71 -2.76 39.51 -27.76
N SER A 72 -3.84 38.81 -27.42
CA SER A 72 -5.20 39.17 -27.81
C SER A 72 -6.26 38.56 -26.88
N ARG A 73 -7.45 39.15 -26.89
CA ARG A 73 -8.66 38.65 -26.23
C ARG A 73 -9.00 37.23 -26.66
N ALA A 74 -8.85 36.91 -27.95
CA ALA A 74 -9.11 35.57 -28.47
C ALA A 74 -8.18 34.52 -27.84
N GLU A 75 -6.90 34.86 -27.66
CA GLU A 75 -5.91 34.00 -27.01
C GLU A 75 -6.25 33.77 -25.52
N LEU A 76 -6.61 34.84 -24.80
CA LEU A 76 -7.04 34.79 -23.41
C LEU A 76 -8.29 33.90 -23.24
N ILE A 77 -9.33 34.11 -24.07
CA ILE A 77 -10.57 33.32 -23.99
C ILE A 77 -10.30 31.84 -24.30
N SER A 78 -9.49 31.55 -25.32
CA SER A 78 -9.10 30.18 -25.66
C SER A 78 -8.35 29.50 -24.51
N TYR A 79 -7.44 30.22 -23.86
CA TYR A 79 -6.75 29.73 -22.66
C TYR A 79 -7.73 29.46 -21.50
N LEU A 80 -8.63 30.41 -21.20
CA LEU A 80 -9.61 30.28 -20.12
C LEU A 80 -10.55 29.10 -20.35
N LYS A 81 -11.10 28.95 -21.56
CA LYS A 81 -11.98 27.82 -21.91
C LYS A 81 -11.26 26.48 -21.86
N ARG A 82 -9.98 26.42 -22.27
CA ARG A 82 -9.15 25.21 -22.14
C ARG A 82 -8.87 24.86 -20.68
N ARG A 83 -8.62 25.87 -19.84
CA ARG A 83 -8.28 25.68 -18.42
C ARG A 83 -9.49 25.39 -17.54
N TYR A 84 -10.65 25.93 -17.89
CA TYR A 84 -11.92 25.79 -17.17
C TYR A 84 -13.00 25.25 -18.14
N PRO A 85 -13.01 23.93 -18.40
CA PRO A 85 -14.03 23.30 -19.25
C PRO A 85 -15.43 23.61 -18.71
N GLY A 86 -16.29 24.23 -19.52
CA GLY A 86 -17.63 24.66 -19.12
C GLY A 86 -17.77 26.14 -18.74
N LEU A 87 -16.70 26.94 -18.85
CA LEU A 87 -16.79 28.40 -18.70
C LEU A 87 -17.65 29.02 -19.81
N ARG A 88 -18.85 29.50 -19.42
CA ARG A 88 -19.80 30.18 -20.32
C ARG A 88 -19.39 31.64 -20.53
N ASP A 89 -19.80 32.22 -21.65
CA ASP A 89 -19.50 33.63 -21.96
C ASP A 89 -20.19 34.61 -20.97
N SER A 90 -21.30 34.17 -20.36
CA SER A 90 -22.00 34.90 -19.30
C SER A 90 -21.37 34.77 -17.91
N ALA A 91 -20.35 33.93 -17.73
CA ALA A 91 -19.72 33.70 -16.43
C ALA A 91 -18.87 34.92 -16.02
N ILE A 92 -18.84 35.21 -14.72
CA ILE A 92 -17.99 36.27 -14.17
C ILE A 92 -16.59 35.71 -13.92
N VAL A 93 -15.60 36.42 -14.44
CA VAL A 93 -14.18 36.22 -14.13
C VAL A 93 -13.65 37.39 -13.33
N THR A 94 -12.62 37.11 -12.57
CA THR A 94 -11.97 38.02 -11.64
C THR A 94 -10.59 38.35 -12.17
N ILE A 95 -10.37 39.63 -12.41
CA ILE A 95 -9.09 40.21 -12.78
C ILE A 95 -8.41 40.60 -11.46
N VAL A 96 -7.31 39.94 -11.15
CA VAL A 96 -6.56 40.12 -9.90
C VAL A 96 -5.24 40.77 -10.23
N LYS A 97 -4.95 41.93 -9.64
CA LYS A 97 -3.64 42.57 -9.73
C LYS A 97 -2.90 42.39 -8.41
N PHE A 98 -1.63 42.00 -8.48
CA PHE A 98 -0.79 41.74 -7.32
C PHE A 98 0.14 42.94 -7.05
N ARG A 99 0.23 43.36 -5.79
CA ARG A 99 1.12 44.45 -5.36
C ARG A 99 2.57 44.00 -5.34
N LYS A 100 2.83 42.85 -4.72
CA LYS A 100 4.14 42.22 -4.58
C LYS A 100 3.97 40.71 -4.66
N VAL A 101 4.84 40.06 -5.41
CA VAL A 101 4.94 38.59 -5.48
C VAL A 101 6.34 38.22 -5.01
N GLU A 102 6.42 37.58 -3.86
CA GLU A 102 7.69 37.18 -3.25
C GLU A 102 7.89 35.69 -3.45
N LYS A 103 9.04 35.30 -4.01
CA LYS A 103 9.44 33.89 -4.02
C LYS A 103 9.66 33.46 -2.56
N VAL A 104 9.12 32.31 -2.20
CA VAL A 104 9.36 31.73 -0.87
C VAL A 104 9.99 30.36 -1.06
N ASP A 105 11.12 30.14 -0.39
CA ASP A 105 11.66 28.81 -0.19
C ASP A 105 10.95 28.20 1.02
N MET A 106 9.81 27.58 0.76
CA MET A 106 9.15 26.72 1.75
C MET A 106 9.84 25.35 1.78
N PRO A 107 9.88 24.68 2.95
CA PRO A 107 10.47 23.35 3.04
C PRO A 107 9.70 22.36 2.14
N GLU A 108 10.38 21.29 1.69
CA GLU A 108 9.86 20.40 0.63
C GLU A 108 8.52 19.72 0.96
N ASP A 109 8.15 19.72 2.24
CA ASP A 109 6.97 19.16 2.88
C ASP A 109 5.81 20.16 3.09
N ALA A 110 5.97 21.43 2.68
CA ALA A 110 4.88 22.42 2.72
C ALA A 110 3.81 22.10 1.66
N HIS A 111 2.84 21.27 2.04
CA HIS A 111 1.78 20.77 1.17
C HIS A 111 0.45 21.50 1.34
N TYR A 112 -0.48 21.21 0.43
CA TYR A 112 -1.80 21.83 0.33
C TYR A 112 -2.58 21.72 1.66
N GLY A 113 -2.75 22.84 2.37
CA GLY A 113 -3.51 22.88 3.62
C GLY A 113 -2.95 22.02 4.77
N GLY A 114 -1.65 21.66 4.74
CA GLY A 114 -1.01 20.83 5.76
C GLY A 114 -1.22 19.32 5.62
N MET A 115 -1.85 18.85 4.54
CA MET A 115 -2.05 17.40 4.30
C MET A 115 -0.84 16.79 3.58
N THR A 116 -0.41 15.61 4.01
CA THR A 116 0.67 14.82 3.42
C THR A 116 0.30 14.31 2.02
N PRO A 117 1.28 13.93 1.17
CA PRO A 117 1.00 13.37 -0.17
C PRO A 117 0.16 12.08 -0.12
N VAL A 118 0.28 11.30 0.96
CA VAL A 118 -0.52 10.08 1.20
C VAL A 118 -1.96 10.44 1.55
N GLU A 119 -2.18 11.45 2.39
CA GLU A 119 -3.53 11.94 2.72
C GLU A 119 -4.21 12.56 1.49
N ILE A 120 -3.48 13.36 0.71
CA ILE A 120 -3.96 13.92 -0.56
C ILE A 120 -4.31 12.79 -1.53
N ALA A 121 -3.44 11.77 -1.66
CA ALA A 121 -3.71 10.62 -2.52
C ALA A 121 -4.91 9.80 -2.05
N THR A 122 -5.06 9.60 -0.74
CA THR A 122 -6.21 8.90 -0.13
C THR A 122 -7.50 9.68 -0.35
N LEU A 123 -7.47 11.00 -0.15
CA LEU A 123 -8.63 11.87 -0.30
C LEU A 123 -9.03 12.01 -1.78
N ALA A 124 -8.07 12.06 -2.69
CA ALA A 124 -8.29 12.01 -4.13
C ALA A 124 -8.92 10.68 -4.56
N LEU A 125 -8.42 9.54 -4.06
CA LEU A 125 -9.01 8.23 -4.32
C LEU A 125 -10.46 8.12 -3.86
N ASN A 126 -10.82 8.75 -2.74
CA ASN A 126 -12.15 8.66 -2.16
C ASN A 126 -13.15 9.67 -2.76
N ARG A 127 -12.68 10.82 -3.24
CA ARG A 127 -13.57 11.95 -3.61
C ARG A 127 -13.58 12.28 -5.10
N LEU A 128 -12.61 11.82 -5.88
CA LEU A 128 -12.50 12.17 -7.29
C LEU A 128 -12.85 10.98 -8.19
N LYS A 129 -13.52 11.27 -9.31
CA LYS A 129 -13.64 10.31 -10.42
C LYS A 129 -12.32 10.26 -11.19
N LEU A 130 -11.48 9.31 -10.81
CA LEU A 130 -10.13 9.12 -11.35
C LEU A 130 -10.11 8.02 -12.41
N SER A 131 -9.28 8.16 -13.44
CA SER A 131 -9.03 7.10 -14.40
C SER A 131 -8.35 5.89 -13.73
N PRO A 132 -8.43 4.67 -14.31
CA PRO A 132 -7.79 3.48 -13.73
C PRO A 132 -6.27 3.61 -13.55
N ARG A 133 -5.62 4.46 -14.35
CA ARG A 133 -4.18 4.74 -14.24
C ARG A 133 -3.89 5.67 -13.05
N GLU A 134 -4.67 6.73 -12.88
CA GLU A 134 -4.51 7.67 -11.76
C GLU A 134 -4.84 7.00 -10.42
N GLN A 135 -5.89 6.18 -10.37
CA GLN A 135 -6.19 5.39 -9.18
C GLN A 135 -5.04 4.47 -8.81
N ARG A 136 -4.39 3.83 -9.79
CA ARG A 136 -3.23 2.96 -9.54
C ARG A 136 -2.03 3.73 -9.03
N ILE A 137 -1.72 4.88 -9.61
CA ILE A 137 -0.61 5.73 -9.16
C ILE A 137 -0.87 6.18 -7.73
N LEU A 138 -2.07 6.67 -7.43
CA LEU A 138 -2.42 7.13 -6.08
C LEU A 138 -2.48 5.98 -5.09
N LYS A 139 -2.98 4.79 -5.47
CA LYS A 139 -2.91 3.59 -4.62
C LYS A 139 -1.47 3.18 -4.35
N ALA A 140 -0.60 3.19 -5.37
CA ALA A 140 0.82 2.91 -5.19
C ALA A 140 1.52 3.95 -4.31
N VAL A 141 1.09 5.22 -4.34
CA VAL A 141 1.56 6.27 -3.42
C VAL A 141 1.05 6.03 -2.00
N VAL A 142 -0.19 5.59 -1.84
CA VAL A 142 -0.76 5.24 -0.53
C VAL A 142 -0.10 3.98 0.06
N GLU A 143 0.16 2.96 -0.77
CA GLU A 143 0.80 1.71 -0.39
C GLU A 143 2.30 1.85 -0.16
N ALA A 144 2.96 2.76 -0.90
CA ALA A 144 4.35 3.14 -0.66
C ALA A 144 4.50 4.15 0.48
N GLY A 145 3.39 4.76 0.91
CA GLY A 145 3.35 5.67 2.03
C GLY A 145 3.72 4.97 3.33
N ASP A 146 4.32 5.74 4.22
CA ASP A 146 4.64 5.40 5.60
C ASP A 146 3.35 5.02 6.37
N ARG A 147 2.85 3.79 6.17
CA ARG A 147 1.76 3.16 6.93
C ARG A 147 2.19 1.82 7.51
N LEU A 148 1.64 1.51 8.68
CA LEU A 148 1.81 0.19 9.29
C LEU A 148 1.18 -0.89 8.40
N LYS A 149 1.89 -2.00 8.21
CA LYS A 149 1.35 -3.17 7.53
C LYS A 149 0.31 -3.86 8.42
N ASP A 150 -0.72 -4.44 7.80
CA ASP A 150 -1.80 -5.11 8.53
C ASP A 150 -1.31 -6.19 9.49
N VAL A 151 -0.30 -6.99 9.11
CA VAL A 151 0.29 -7.99 10.00
C VAL A 151 0.84 -7.39 11.31
N GLY A 152 1.34 -6.16 11.29
CA GLY A 152 1.77 -5.48 12.51
C GLY A 152 0.59 -5.19 13.45
N LEU A 153 -0.57 -4.84 12.89
CA LEU A 153 -1.80 -4.56 13.62
C LEU A 153 -2.48 -5.85 14.11
N GLU A 154 -2.50 -6.91 13.29
CA GLU A 154 -2.95 -8.26 13.69
C GLU A 154 -2.16 -8.77 14.91
N LEU A 155 -0.85 -8.54 14.92
CA LEU A 155 0.03 -8.91 16.02
C LEU A 155 -0.28 -8.16 17.32
N LEU A 156 -0.70 -6.89 17.26
CA LEU A 156 -1.13 -6.14 18.45
C LEU A 156 -2.39 -6.76 19.06
N GLY A 157 -3.34 -7.17 18.22
CA GLY A 157 -4.54 -7.89 18.66
C GLY A 157 -4.18 -9.19 19.39
N LYS A 158 -3.30 -10.00 18.78
CA LYS A 158 -2.85 -11.25 19.42
C LYS A 158 -2.01 -10.99 20.68
N ALA A 159 -1.14 -10.00 20.68
CA ALA A 159 -0.33 -9.62 21.83
C ALA A 159 -1.22 -9.21 23.01
N ARG A 160 -2.35 -8.52 22.75
CA ARG A 160 -3.33 -8.17 23.80
C ARG A 160 -3.99 -9.41 24.42
N GLU A 161 -4.38 -10.39 23.60
CA GLU A 161 -4.93 -11.66 24.10
C GLU A 161 -3.91 -12.40 24.98
N LEU A 162 -2.65 -12.47 24.54
CA LEU A 162 -1.57 -13.10 25.31
C LEU A 162 -1.28 -12.32 26.61
N ALA A 163 -1.28 -11.00 26.55
CA ALA A 163 -1.07 -10.13 27.70
C ALA A 163 -2.15 -10.31 28.78
N GLN A 164 -3.42 -10.47 28.39
CA GLN A 164 -4.51 -10.79 29.32
C GLN A 164 -4.24 -12.10 30.07
N LYS A 165 -3.76 -13.14 29.37
CA LYS A 165 -3.38 -14.44 29.98
C LYS A 165 -2.13 -14.33 30.88
N LEU A 166 -1.30 -13.31 30.70
CA LEU A 166 -0.11 -13.04 31.51
C LEU A 166 -0.37 -12.07 32.68
N GLY A 167 -1.64 -11.81 33.02
CA GLY A 167 -2.02 -10.95 34.14
C GLY A 167 -2.17 -9.47 33.77
N GLY A 168 -2.50 -9.18 32.50
CA GLY A 168 -2.69 -7.80 32.03
C GLY A 168 -1.37 -7.08 31.70
N ALA A 169 -0.38 -7.82 31.18
CA ALA A 169 0.90 -7.24 30.80
C ALA A 169 0.74 -6.09 29.78
N GLU A 170 1.70 -5.16 29.78
CA GLU A 170 1.72 -4.04 28.85
C GLU A 170 2.04 -4.53 27.42
N VAL A 171 1.31 -4.03 26.41
CA VAL A 171 1.57 -4.34 24.99
C VAL A 171 2.37 -3.22 24.35
N GLY A 172 3.62 -3.52 23.98
CA GLY A 172 4.52 -2.60 23.29
C GLY A 172 4.49 -2.74 21.77
N GLY A 173 4.71 -1.63 21.06
CA GLY A 173 5.05 -1.59 19.64
C GLY A 173 6.45 -1.01 19.42
N VAL A 174 7.17 -1.48 18.40
CA VAL A 174 8.45 -0.89 17.97
C VAL A 174 8.33 -0.51 16.50
N ILE A 175 8.62 0.75 16.19
CA ILE A 175 8.58 1.31 14.84
C ILE A 175 9.97 1.86 14.50
N VAL A 176 10.53 1.44 13.37
CA VAL A 176 11.83 1.92 12.90
C VAL A 176 11.63 3.01 11.86
N ALA A 177 12.24 4.18 12.05
CA ALA A 177 12.19 5.32 11.14
C ALA A 177 10.76 5.71 10.72
N GLY A 178 9.79 5.59 11.63
CA GLY A 178 8.38 5.92 11.38
C GLY A 178 7.94 7.23 12.02
N SER A 179 6.71 7.64 11.73
CA SER A 179 6.10 8.87 12.26
C SER A 179 5.34 8.64 13.56
N GLU A 180 5.10 9.71 14.33
CA GLU A 180 4.19 9.66 15.49
C GLU A 180 2.76 9.24 15.10
N GLU A 181 2.32 9.54 13.88
CA GLU A 181 1.02 9.12 13.38
C GLU A 181 0.89 7.60 13.28
N MET A 182 1.95 6.91 12.82
CA MET A 182 1.99 5.45 12.86
C MET A 182 1.89 4.93 14.28
N ALA A 183 2.59 5.56 15.23
CA ALA A 183 2.54 5.15 16.62
C ALA A 183 1.14 5.32 17.22
N ARG A 184 0.45 6.42 16.91
CA ARG A 184 -0.97 6.61 17.29
C ARG A 184 -1.87 5.53 16.69
N GLU A 185 -1.65 5.17 15.44
CA GLU A 185 -2.44 4.12 14.79
C GLU A 185 -2.22 2.76 15.48
N ALA A 186 -0.99 2.43 15.88
CA ALA A 186 -0.72 1.24 16.68
C ALA A 186 -1.44 1.28 18.05
N ILE A 187 -1.48 2.44 18.71
CA ILE A 187 -2.22 2.62 19.98
C ILE A 187 -3.72 2.36 19.80
N TYR A 188 -4.33 2.92 18.75
CA TYR A 188 -5.75 2.68 18.44
C TYR A 188 -6.08 1.22 18.15
N HIS A 189 -5.08 0.42 17.77
CA HIS A 189 -5.18 -1.01 17.54
C HIS A 189 -4.71 -1.86 18.72
N GLY A 190 -4.49 -1.26 19.89
CA GLY A 190 -4.28 -2.00 21.13
C GLY A 190 -2.84 -2.05 21.62
N ALA A 191 -1.94 -1.17 21.18
CA ALA A 191 -0.68 -0.91 21.89
C ALA A 191 -0.90 0.02 23.11
N ASP A 192 -0.20 -0.23 24.21
CA ASP A 192 -0.16 0.68 25.37
C ASP A 192 1.04 1.64 25.29
N LYS A 193 2.15 1.17 24.72
CA LYS A 193 3.38 1.91 24.54
C LYS A 193 3.95 1.66 23.14
N VAL A 194 4.45 2.69 22.48
CA VAL A 194 5.09 2.57 21.17
C VAL A 194 6.43 3.28 21.18
N VAL A 195 7.49 2.53 20.88
CA VAL A 195 8.86 3.05 20.75
C VAL A 195 9.15 3.30 19.28
N ILE A 196 9.40 4.57 18.93
CA ILE A 196 9.87 4.99 17.61
C ILE A 196 11.39 5.10 17.68
N ILE A 197 12.09 4.32 16.87
CA ILE A 197 13.52 4.47 16.65
C ILE A 197 13.73 5.54 15.58
N ASP A 198 14.12 6.73 16.01
CA ASP A 198 14.43 7.85 15.12
C ASP A 198 15.89 7.81 14.71
N ASN A 199 16.14 7.35 13.48
CA ASN A 199 17.44 7.42 12.85
C ASN A 199 17.27 7.61 11.32
N PRO A 200 17.72 8.74 10.75
CA PRO A 200 17.61 9.03 9.32
C PRO A 200 18.25 7.98 8.41
N GLU A 201 19.30 7.30 8.87
CA GLU A 201 19.95 6.25 8.10
C GLU A 201 19.01 5.06 7.89
N LEU A 202 18.12 4.78 8.84
CA LEU A 202 17.18 3.66 8.78
C LEU A 202 15.95 3.90 7.89
N LYS A 203 15.84 5.04 7.19
CA LYS A 203 14.77 5.25 6.19
C LYS A 203 14.74 4.19 5.10
N SER A 204 15.90 3.62 4.77
CA SER A 204 16.02 2.47 3.88
C SER A 204 16.21 1.19 4.66
N TYR A 205 15.43 0.15 4.35
CA TYR A 205 15.54 -1.15 4.99
C TYR A 205 16.93 -1.76 4.75
N THR A 206 17.66 -1.99 5.84
CA THR A 206 18.90 -2.77 5.84
C THR A 206 18.86 -3.73 7.04
N PRO A 207 18.93 -5.05 6.81
CA PRO A 207 18.53 -6.04 7.82
C PRO A 207 19.42 -6.02 9.07
N VAL A 208 20.73 -5.83 8.90
CA VAL A 208 21.70 -5.83 10.01
C VAL A 208 21.49 -4.61 10.92
N GLU A 209 21.48 -3.41 10.34
CA GLU A 209 21.33 -2.17 11.09
C GLU A 209 19.94 -2.04 11.75
N TYR A 210 18.89 -2.53 11.07
CA TYR A 210 17.56 -2.64 11.68
C TYR A 210 17.57 -3.58 12.89
N ALA A 211 18.23 -4.73 12.76
CA ALA A 211 18.28 -5.71 13.85
C ALA A 211 19.04 -5.18 15.06
N GLU A 212 20.17 -4.50 14.85
CA GLU A 212 20.96 -3.88 15.93
C GLU A 212 20.17 -2.78 16.65
N ALA A 213 19.49 -1.92 15.90
CA ALA A 213 18.67 -0.87 16.48
C ALA A 213 17.51 -1.43 17.32
N ILE A 214 16.80 -2.43 16.79
CA ILE A 214 15.72 -3.10 17.51
C ILE A 214 16.27 -3.86 18.72
N ALA A 215 17.40 -4.54 18.60
CA ALA A 215 18.03 -5.26 19.71
C ALA A 215 18.37 -4.33 20.87
N LYS A 216 18.86 -3.10 20.60
CA LYS A 216 19.11 -2.09 21.64
C LYS A 216 17.83 -1.67 22.37
N VAL A 217 16.72 -1.48 21.65
CA VAL A 217 15.40 -1.24 22.27
C VAL A 217 14.99 -2.42 23.13
N VAL A 218 15.09 -3.64 22.60
CA VAL A 218 14.73 -4.86 23.33
C VAL A 218 15.59 -5.05 24.59
N GLN A 219 16.88 -4.73 24.54
CA GLN A 219 17.75 -4.78 25.71
C GLN A 219 17.42 -3.71 26.76
N LYS A 220 16.99 -2.52 26.32
CA LYS A 220 16.57 -1.41 27.20
C LYS A 220 15.27 -1.71 27.92
N TYR A 221 14.25 -2.15 27.19
CA TYR A 221 12.89 -2.35 27.74
C TYR A 221 12.62 -3.79 28.20
N LYS A 222 13.49 -4.75 27.87
CA LYS A 222 13.46 -6.16 28.31
C LYS A 222 12.08 -6.82 28.22
N PRO A 223 11.43 -6.83 27.04
CA PRO A 223 10.13 -7.47 26.88
C PRO A 223 10.23 -8.98 27.11
N GLU A 224 9.13 -9.59 27.59
CA GLU A 224 9.07 -11.04 27.81
C GLU A 224 8.87 -11.82 26.50
N ILE A 225 8.07 -11.26 25.60
CA ILE A 225 7.73 -11.83 24.28
C ILE A 225 7.99 -10.77 23.21
N PHE A 226 8.56 -11.18 22.07
CA PHE A 226 8.75 -10.32 20.92
C PHE A 226 8.16 -10.96 19.66
N LEU A 227 7.13 -10.32 19.09
CA LEU A 227 6.43 -10.81 17.91
C LEU A 227 6.80 -9.97 16.69
N ILE A 228 6.97 -10.62 15.54
CA ILE A 228 7.26 -9.96 14.27
C ILE A 228 6.48 -10.60 13.12
N GLY A 229 5.99 -9.79 12.18
CA GLY A 229 5.24 -10.33 11.05
C GLY A 229 6.14 -11.17 10.14
N GLY A 230 5.75 -12.41 9.87
CA GLY A 230 6.42 -13.41 9.02
C GLY A 230 6.42 -13.08 7.52
N THR A 231 6.52 -11.80 7.18
CA THR A 231 6.77 -11.29 5.83
C THR A 231 8.19 -11.64 5.37
N LYS A 232 8.51 -11.44 4.08
CA LYS A 232 9.88 -11.65 3.57
C LYS A 232 10.95 -10.92 4.42
N ARG A 233 10.74 -9.63 4.68
CA ARG A 233 11.62 -8.81 5.53
C ARG A 233 11.59 -9.23 6.99
N GLY A 234 10.41 -9.57 7.51
CA GLY A 234 10.28 -9.92 8.93
C GLY A 234 10.92 -11.27 9.27
N ARG A 235 10.86 -12.25 8.38
CA ARG A 235 11.56 -13.54 8.55
C ARG A 235 13.08 -13.37 8.57
N GLU A 236 13.61 -12.54 7.67
CA GLU A 236 15.02 -12.17 7.63
C GLU A 236 15.43 -11.41 8.91
N LEU A 237 14.69 -10.34 9.23
CA LEU A 237 14.98 -9.48 10.38
C LEU A 237 14.90 -10.22 11.73
N ALA A 238 13.92 -11.11 11.89
CA ALA A 238 13.75 -11.90 13.11
C ALA A 238 14.98 -12.74 13.44
N ALA A 239 15.60 -13.36 12.43
CA ALA A 239 16.79 -14.18 12.61
C ALA A 239 17.98 -13.33 13.07
N TYR A 240 18.20 -12.15 12.46
CA TYR A 240 19.24 -11.24 12.89
C TYR A 240 19.03 -10.75 14.32
N ILE A 241 17.81 -10.33 14.69
CA ILE A 241 17.50 -9.87 16.06
C ILE A 241 17.75 -10.99 17.07
N ALA A 242 17.25 -12.20 16.79
CA ALA A 242 17.39 -13.34 17.71
C ALA A 242 18.86 -13.71 17.94
N ASN A 243 19.68 -13.67 16.88
CA ASN A 243 21.11 -13.89 16.97
C ASN A 243 21.80 -12.81 17.82
N THR A 244 21.50 -11.53 17.57
CA THR A 244 22.07 -10.40 18.35
C THR A 244 21.70 -10.48 19.83
N LEU A 245 20.48 -10.91 20.14
CA LEU A 245 20.00 -11.07 21.52
C LEU A 245 20.39 -12.41 22.15
N THR A 246 20.97 -13.33 21.39
CA THR A 246 21.27 -14.70 21.81
C THR A 246 20.05 -15.42 22.41
N THR A 247 18.90 -15.35 21.72
CA THR A 247 17.64 -16.01 22.13
C THR A 247 17.07 -16.90 21.01
N GLY A 248 16.02 -17.67 21.33
CA GLY A 248 15.32 -18.52 20.37
C GLY A 248 14.28 -17.77 19.56
N ILE A 249 14.12 -18.15 18.28
CA ILE A 249 13.10 -17.63 17.36
C ILE A 249 12.36 -18.79 16.69
N THR A 250 11.04 -18.83 16.82
CA THR A 250 10.20 -19.74 16.01
C THR A 250 9.66 -19.01 14.80
N ALA A 251 9.96 -19.52 13.61
CA ALA A 251 9.53 -18.88 12.37
C ALA A 251 8.10 -19.28 11.97
N ASP A 252 7.38 -18.37 11.30
CA ASP A 252 6.10 -18.64 10.63
C ASP A 252 5.02 -19.35 11.46
N CYS A 253 4.84 -18.93 12.72
CA CYS A 253 3.82 -19.45 13.61
C CYS A 253 2.41 -19.16 13.08
N THR A 254 1.52 -20.13 13.29
CA THR A 254 0.09 -20.07 12.95
C THR A 254 -0.80 -20.08 14.18
N ALA A 255 -0.27 -20.38 15.36
CA ALA A 255 -0.96 -20.17 16.61
C ALA A 255 0.05 -19.82 17.71
N LEU A 256 -0.42 -19.05 18.69
CA LEU A 256 0.35 -18.61 19.85
C LEU A 256 -0.54 -18.75 21.09
N GLU A 257 -0.02 -19.41 22.10
CA GLU A 257 -0.70 -19.63 23.37
C GLU A 257 0.27 -19.42 24.53
N ILE A 258 -0.27 -19.24 25.74
CA ILE A 258 0.52 -19.16 26.98
C ILE A 258 0.29 -20.44 27.76
N ASP A 259 1.38 -21.10 28.16
CA ASP A 259 1.29 -22.20 29.12
C ASP A 259 0.87 -21.65 30.49
N PRO A 260 -0.29 -22.06 31.05
CA PRO A 260 -0.78 -21.51 32.31
C PRO A 260 0.11 -21.86 33.51
N LYS A 261 0.93 -22.91 33.42
CA LYS A 261 1.83 -23.35 34.50
C LYS A 261 3.18 -22.66 34.42
N THR A 262 3.80 -22.62 33.24
CA THR A 262 5.15 -22.09 33.09
C THR A 262 5.19 -20.63 32.65
N ARG A 263 4.06 -20.07 32.20
CA ARG A 263 3.94 -18.76 31.55
C ARG A 263 4.75 -18.63 30.25
N ASP A 264 5.24 -19.74 29.71
CA ASP A 264 5.98 -19.72 28.44
C ASP A 264 5.04 -19.52 27.26
N LEU A 265 5.58 -18.91 26.20
CA LEU A 265 4.91 -18.78 24.92
C LEU A 265 5.02 -20.09 24.15
N LEU A 266 3.87 -20.74 23.96
CA LEU A 266 3.70 -21.89 23.08
C LEU A 266 3.60 -21.40 21.63
N GLN A 267 4.66 -21.65 20.87
CA GLN A 267 4.82 -21.19 19.49
C GLN A 267 4.47 -22.34 18.55
N ILE A 268 3.26 -22.32 18.02
CA ILE A 268 2.72 -23.41 17.20
C ILE A 268 2.92 -23.05 15.73
N ARG A 269 3.65 -23.89 15.01
CA ARG A 269 3.93 -23.69 13.58
C ARG A 269 3.77 -24.97 12.76
N PRO A 270 3.37 -24.85 11.48
CA PRO A 270 3.48 -25.95 10.54
C PRO A 270 4.94 -26.21 10.17
N THR A 271 5.28 -27.48 10.07
CA THR A 271 6.56 -28.03 9.62
C THR A 271 6.30 -29.06 8.52
N PHE A 272 7.35 -29.50 7.81
CA PHE A 272 7.22 -30.50 6.73
C PHE A 272 6.13 -30.19 5.71
N GLY A 273 6.05 -28.91 5.33
CA GLY A 273 5.05 -28.44 4.39
C GLY A 273 3.60 -28.40 4.89
N GLY A 274 3.39 -28.36 6.21
CA GLY A 274 2.06 -28.29 6.80
C GLY A 274 1.50 -29.64 7.25
N THR A 275 2.22 -30.74 6.99
CA THR A 275 1.80 -32.09 7.40
C THR A 275 1.93 -32.32 8.90
N GLN A 276 2.78 -31.56 9.59
CA GLN A 276 2.98 -31.65 11.03
C GLN A 276 2.92 -30.28 11.69
N LEU A 277 2.24 -30.20 12.83
CA LEU A 277 2.27 -29.03 13.71
C LEU A 277 3.27 -29.26 14.83
N ALA A 278 4.22 -28.34 14.98
CA ALA A 278 5.19 -28.36 16.05
C ALA A 278 4.85 -27.25 17.05
N THR A 279 4.78 -27.60 18.33
CA THR A 279 4.67 -26.65 19.44
C THR A 279 6.04 -26.47 20.07
N ILE A 280 6.59 -25.27 19.94
CA ILE A 280 7.96 -24.94 20.36
C ILE A 280 7.90 -23.94 21.52
N ARG A 281 8.80 -24.07 22.49
CA ARG A 281 8.92 -23.16 23.65
C ARG A 281 10.37 -22.74 23.86
N THR A 282 10.56 -21.54 24.42
CA THR A 282 11.88 -20.98 24.75
C THR A 282 11.98 -20.76 26.27
N PRO A 283 12.26 -21.82 27.06
CA PRO A 283 12.09 -21.76 28.51
C PRO A 283 13.14 -20.87 29.22
N GLN A 284 14.37 -20.82 28.72
CA GLN A 284 15.52 -20.25 29.45
C GLN A 284 16.00 -18.89 28.94
N ARG A 285 15.53 -18.44 27.77
CA ARG A 285 16.01 -17.21 27.11
C ARG A 285 14.87 -16.22 26.94
N ARG A 286 15.20 -14.93 26.92
CA ARG A 286 14.27 -13.82 26.71
C ARG A 286 14.85 -12.79 25.73
N PRO A 287 14.01 -12.09 24.94
CA PRO A 287 12.57 -12.35 24.79
C PRO A 287 12.30 -13.69 24.11
N GLN A 288 11.12 -14.26 24.35
CA GLN A 288 10.62 -15.38 23.56
C GLN A 288 10.16 -14.84 22.21
N MET A 289 10.90 -15.15 21.14
CA MET A 289 10.63 -14.55 19.84
C MET A 289 9.84 -15.48 18.92
N ALA A 290 8.84 -14.92 18.24
CA ALA A 290 8.11 -15.63 17.19
C ALA A 290 7.87 -14.71 15.99
N SER A 291 8.10 -15.24 14.78
CA SER A 291 7.56 -14.62 13.57
C SER A 291 6.23 -15.28 13.20
N VAL A 292 5.22 -14.48 12.88
CA VAL A 292 3.84 -14.96 12.72
C VAL A 292 3.38 -14.80 11.29
N ARG A 293 2.77 -15.85 10.71
CA ARG A 293 2.25 -15.81 9.36
C ARG A 293 1.19 -14.68 9.21
N PRO A 294 1.33 -13.77 8.23
CA PRO A 294 0.31 -12.74 7.97
C PRO A 294 -1.08 -13.34 7.71
N GLY A 295 -2.13 -12.69 8.21
CA GLY A 295 -3.53 -13.08 8.00
C GLY A 295 -4.01 -14.27 8.84
N VAL A 296 -3.20 -14.74 9.80
CA VAL A 296 -3.61 -15.81 10.73
C VAL A 296 -4.45 -15.27 11.88
N PHE A 297 -4.12 -14.09 12.39
CA PHE A 297 -4.85 -13.47 13.49
C PHE A 297 -5.75 -12.35 12.97
N PRO A 298 -6.93 -12.16 13.57
CA PRO A 298 -7.81 -11.06 13.19
C PRO A 298 -7.16 -9.72 13.55
N LYS A 299 -7.29 -8.74 12.67
CA LYS A 299 -6.93 -7.36 12.95
C LYS A 299 -7.91 -6.79 13.99
N PRO A 300 -7.43 -6.23 15.12
CA PRO A 300 -8.31 -5.63 16.13
C PRO A 300 -9.03 -4.42 15.56
N GLN A 301 -10.27 -4.18 16.03
CA GLN A 301 -11.02 -3.00 15.64
C GLN A 301 -10.29 -1.74 16.08
N ARG A 302 -10.24 -0.73 15.21
CA ARG A 302 -9.63 0.56 15.49
C ARG A 302 -10.49 1.32 16.49
N ASP A 303 -9.91 1.68 17.63
CA ASP A 303 -10.56 2.48 18.66
C ASP A 303 -9.79 3.80 18.89
N PRO A 304 -10.30 4.92 18.34
CA PRO A 304 -9.67 6.24 18.50
C PRO A 304 -9.65 6.77 19.94
N SER A 305 -10.45 6.20 20.85
CA SER A 305 -10.50 6.64 22.24
C SER A 305 -9.34 6.12 23.09
N ARG A 306 -8.60 5.12 22.59
CA ARG A 306 -7.45 4.55 23.30
C ARG A 306 -6.31 5.56 23.39
N THR A 307 -5.72 5.63 24.56
CA THR A 307 -4.50 6.39 24.83
C THR A 307 -3.33 5.45 25.10
N GLY A 308 -2.13 5.92 24.86
CA GLY A 308 -0.90 5.17 25.04
C GLY A 308 0.32 6.09 25.01
N GLU A 309 1.46 5.58 25.46
CA GLU A 309 2.72 6.32 25.53
C GLU A 309 3.49 6.20 24.20
N ILE A 310 3.94 7.32 23.65
CA ILE A 310 4.84 7.34 22.48
C ILE A 310 6.22 7.78 22.96
N ILE A 311 7.23 6.94 22.73
CA ILE A 311 8.61 7.20 23.11
C ILE A 311 9.45 7.30 21.84
N ILE A 312 10.20 8.39 21.70
CA ILE A 312 11.14 8.57 20.60
C ILE A 312 12.56 8.27 21.11
N GLU A 313 13.16 7.21 20.58
CA GLU A 313 14.51 6.76 20.92
C GLU A 313 15.47 7.07 19.78
N LYS A 314 16.52 7.83 20.08
CA LYS A 314 17.62 8.07 19.14
C LYS A 314 18.70 7.02 19.38
N ILE A 315 18.85 6.12 18.42
CA ILE A 315 19.80 5.00 18.54
C ILE A 315 20.93 5.20 17.54
N GLU A 316 22.14 5.26 18.07
CA GLU A 316 23.35 5.21 17.26
C GLU A 316 23.58 3.78 16.76
N ILE A 317 23.93 3.65 15.50
CA ILE A 317 24.12 2.36 14.83
C ILE A 317 25.54 2.37 14.24
N PRO A 318 26.27 1.24 14.30
CA PRO A 318 27.54 1.09 13.61
C PRO A 318 27.43 1.51 12.15
N LYS A 319 28.56 2.00 11.61
CA LYS A 319 28.65 2.46 10.23
C LYS A 319 28.23 1.33 9.28
N ARG A 320 27.31 1.64 8.36
CA ARG A 320 26.77 0.68 7.38
C ARG A 320 27.87 -0.10 6.67
N ARG A 321 27.73 -1.42 6.68
CA ARG A 321 28.62 -2.32 5.92
C ARG A 321 28.12 -2.58 4.50
N THR A 322 26.87 -2.27 4.22
CA THR A 322 26.22 -2.48 2.92
C THR A 322 25.69 -1.17 2.35
N ARG A 323 25.77 -1.03 1.03
CA ARG A 323 25.27 0.13 0.29
C ARG A 323 24.23 -0.34 -0.72
N LEU A 324 23.01 0.17 -0.61
CA LEU A 324 21.98 0.00 -1.63
C LEU A 324 22.43 0.75 -2.90
N ILE A 325 22.66 0.02 -3.99
CA ILE A 325 23.14 0.59 -5.27
C ILE A 325 21.97 1.07 -6.13
N SER A 326 20.92 0.27 -6.25
CA SER A 326 19.73 0.61 -7.02
C SER A 326 18.49 -0.15 -6.51
N VAL A 327 17.32 0.41 -6.77
CA VAL A 327 16.02 -0.25 -6.56
C VAL A 327 15.30 -0.26 -7.89
N GLU A 328 15.21 -1.43 -8.52
CA GLU A 328 14.41 -1.60 -9.74
C GLU A 328 13.00 -2.07 -9.37
N LYS A 329 12.02 -1.17 -9.51
CA LYS A 329 10.61 -1.52 -9.33
C LYS A 329 10.06 -2.05 -10.67
N ARG A 330 10.13 -3.36 -10.89
CA ARG A 330 9.47 -3.99 -12.06
C ARG A 330 7.95 -3.93 -11.88
N LEU A 331 7.34 -2.92 -12.51
CA LEU A 331 5.91 -2.87 -12.77
C LEU A 331 5.65 -3.80 -13.96
N GLU A 332 5.44 -5.09 -13.70
CA GLU A 332 4.98 -6.01 -14.74
C GLU A 332 3.52 -5.69 -15.07
N LYS A 333 3.34 -4.94 -16.15
CA LYS A 333 2.05 -4.51 -16.69
C LYS A 333 1.19 -5.75 -17.00
N ASP A 334 -0.10 -5.63 -16.75
CA ASP A 334 -1.20 -6.58 -17.04
C ASP A 334 -1.52 -7.61 -15.94
N VAL A 335 -0.54 -8.31 -15.36
CA VAL A 335 -0.83 -9.25 -14.25
C VAL A 335 -0.69 -8.59 -12.87
N ALA A 336 0.12 -7.54 -12.71
CA ALA A 336 0.27 -6.83 -11.44
C ALA A 336 -0.92 -5.94 -11.05
N ASP A 337 -1.83 -5.64 -11.98
CA ASP A 337 -2.97 -4.73 -11.77
C ASP A 337 -4.18 -5.37 -11.06
N LEU A 338 -4.21 -6.70 -10.97
CA LEU A 338 -5.25 -7.41 -10.22
C LEU A 338 -4.96 -7.38 -8.71
N PRO A 339 -5.97 -7.57 -7.82
CA PRO A 339 -5.74 -7.66 -6.39
C PRO A 339 -4.66 -8.69 -6.02
N PRO A 340 -3.89 -8.50 -4.93
CA PRO A 340 -2.95 -9.52 -4.45
C PRO A 340 -3.63 -10.88 -4.29
N VAL A 341 -2.92 -11.97 -4.62
CA VAL A 341 -3.49 -13.33 -4.53
C VAL A 341 -3.79 -13.75 -3.09
N GLU A 342 -3.10 -13.15 -2.11
CA GLU A 342 -3.26 -13.45 -0.68
C GLU A 342 -4.57 -12.95 -0.09
N SER A 343 -5.12 -11.86 -0.63
CA SER A 343 -6.33 -11.20 -0.11
C SER A 343 -7.56 -11.42 -0.97
N ALA A 344 -7.48 -12.26 -2.00
CA ALA A 344 -8.56 -12.47 -2.95
C ALA A 344 -9.49 -13.62 -2.52
N ASP A 345 -10.79 -13.35 -2.51
CA ASP A 345 -11.83 -14.35 -2.27
C ASP A 345 -11.91 -15.39 -3.41
N ILE A 346 -11.55 -15.01 -4.64
CA ILE A 346 -11.57 -15.88 -5.82
C ILE A 346 -10.25 -15.77 -6.57
N VAL A 347 -9.63 -16.91 -6.85
CA VAL A 347 -8.35 -16.97 -7.58
C VAL A 347 -8.46 -17.93 -8.76
N VAL A 348 -8.23 -17.43 -9.97
CA VAL A 348 -8.11 -18.23 -11.19
C VAL A 348 -6.64 -18.41 -11.52
N ALA A 349 -6.11 -19.62 -11.44
CA ALA A 349 -4.68 -19.88 -11.52
C ALA A 349 -4.27 -20.65 -12.78
N GLY A 350 -3.16 -20.22 -13.37
CA GLY A 350 -2.60 -20.80 -14.59
C GLY A 350 -1.35 -21.65 -14.34
N GLY A 351 -1.31 -22.82 -14.98
CA GLY A 351 -0.17 -23.74 -14.95
C GLY A 351 0.65 -23.79 -16.24
N ARG A 352 1.59 -24.73 -16.29
CA ARG A 352 2.36 -25.02 -17.51
C ARG A 352 1.47 -25.45 -18.69
N GLY A 353 0.32 -26.08 -18.39
CA GLY A 353 -0.64 -26.54 -19.39
C GLY A 353 -1.29 -25.42 -20.21
N LEU A 354 -1.10 -24.15 -19.84
CA LEU A 354 -1.52 -23.03 -20.68
C LEU A 354 -0.71 -22.90 -21.97
N GLY A 355 0.54 -23.40 -21.98
CA GLY A 355 1.42 -23.39 -23.15
C GLY A 355 2.09 -22.05 -23.46
N SER A 356 1.50 -20.92 -23.08
CA SER A 356 2.09 -19.59 -23.28
C SER A 356 1.49 -18.51 -22.37
N ALA A 357 2.06 -17.29 -22.41
CA ALA A 357 1.55 -16.13 -21.69
C ALA A 357 0.17 -15.67 -22.22
N GLU A 358 -0.14 -15.90 -23.50
CA GLU A 358 -1.43 -15.57 -24.09
C GLU A 358 -2.57 -16.35 -23.44
N GLY A 359 -2.31 -17.58 -22.96
CA GLY A 359 -3.29 -18.38 -22.22
C GLY A 359 -3.81 -17.66 -20.98
N PHE A 360 -3.00 -16.83 -20.33
CA PHE A 360 -3.42 -16.04 -19.17
C PHE A 360 -4.46 -14.96 -19.50
N LYS A 361 -4.62 -14.55 -20.76
CA LYS A 361 -5.63 -13.53 -21.14
C LYS A 361 -7.05 -14.02 -20.84
N LEU A 362 -7.35 -15.28 -21.14
CA LEU A 362 -8.64 -15.92 -20.83
C LEU A 362 -8.88 -16.00 -19.31
N LEU A 363 -7.83 -16.33 -18.55
CA LEU A 363 -7.90 -16.41 -17.09
C LEU A 363 -8.12 -15.03 -16.47
N ILE A 364 -7.49 -13.99 -17.01
CA ILE A 364 -7.71 -12.60 -16.58
C ILE A 364 -9.16 -12.17 -16.84
N GLU A 365 -9.72 -12.53 -17.99
CA GLU A 365 -11.13 -12.25 -18.31
C GLU A 365 -12.09 -12.95 -17.34
N LEU A 366 -11.89 -14.25 -17.11
CA LEU A 366 -12.68 -15.02 -16.15
C LEU A 366 -12.55 -14.46 -14.73
N ALA A 367 -11.32 -14.15 -14.28
CA ALA A 367 -11.08 -13.57 -12.96
C ALA A 367 -11.79 -12.22 -12.79
N LYS A 368 -11.75 -11.35 -13.80
CA LYS A 368 -12.48 -10.07 -13.79
C LYS A 368 -13.99 -10.29 -13.70
N LEU A 369 -14.54 -11.24 -14.46
CA LEU A 369 -15.96 -11.57 -14.39
C LEU A 369 -16.37 -12.11 -13.03
N LEU A 370 -15.47 -12.78 -12.30
CA LEU A 370 -15.75 -13.29 -10.97
C LEU A 370 -15.39 -12.30 -9.85
N ASN A 371 -14.97 -11.07 -10.15
CA ASN A 371 -14.40 -10.13 -9.16
C ASN A 371 -13.23 -10.75 -8.37
N GLY A 372 -12.48 -11.66 -8.99
CA GLY A 372 -11.33 -12.33 -8.42
C GLY A 372 -10.01 -11.79 -8.96
N THR A 373 -8.97 -12.59 -8.78
CA THR A 373 -7.63 -12.30 -9.28
C THR A 373 -7.02 -13.52 -9.97
N VAL A 374 -5.84 -13.33 -10.56
CA VAL A 374 -5.11 -14.39 -11.25
C VAL A 374 -3.92 -14.86 -10.41
N GLY A 375 -3.72 -16.17 -10.38
CA GLY A 375 -2.55 -16.83 -9.78
C GLY A 375 -1.74 -17.61 -10.81
N ALA A 376 -0.54 -18.06 -10.44
CA ALA A 376 0.31 -18.86 -11.33
C ALA A 376 1.05 -19.95 -10.56
N SER A 377 1.26 -21.09 -11.21
CA SER A 377 2.19 -22.12 -10.72
C SER A 377 3.65 -21.66 -10.86
N LEU A 378 4.57 -22.29 -10.11
CA LEU A 378 6.01 -22.08 -10.26
C LEU A 378 6.49 -22.26 -11.71
N MET A 379 5.97 -23.24 -12.44
CA MET A 379 6.39 -23.50 -13.82
C MET A 379 5.97 -22.38 -14.78
N ALA A 380 4.78 -21.81 -14.61
CA ALA A 380 4.33 -20.67 -15.40
C ALA A 380 5.18 -19.41 -15.13
N VAL A 381 5.59 -19.21 -13.87
CA VAL A 381 6.49 -18.10 -13.49
C VAL A 381 7.89 -18.30 -14.07
N ARG A 382 8.45 -19.52 -13.98
CA ARG A 382 9.76 -19.83 -14.56
C ARG A 382 9.78 -19.70 -16.08
N ALA A 383 8.66 -19.97 -16.75
CA ALA A 383 8.51 -19.77 -18.19
C ALA A 383 8.32 -18.29 -18.59
N GLY A 384 8.26 -17.37 -17.62
CA GLY A 384 8.09 -15.93 -17.86
C GLY A 384 6.65 -15.52 -18.20
N TRP A 385 5.66 -16.39 -17.99
CA TRP A 385 4.26 -16.12 -18.35
C TRP A 385 3.51 -15.33 -17.28
N ALA A 386 4.01 -15.34 -16.05
CA ALA A 386 3.43 -14.62 -14.93
C ALA A 386 4.52 -14.13 -13.96
N PRO A 387 4.26 -13.01 -13.24
CA PRO A 387 5.16 -12.50 -12.21
C PRO A 387 5.39 -13.48 -11.07
N HIS A 388 6.55 -13.40 -10.41
CA HIS A 388 6.76 -14.08 -9.13
C HIS A 388 5.74 -13.63 -8.05
N THR A 389 5.21 -12.41 -8.13
CA THR A 389 4.17 -11.94 -7.19
C THR A 389 2.85 -12.71 -7.32
N ARG A 390 2.69 -13.50 -8.38
CA ARG A 390 1.51 -14.34 -8.65
C ARG A 390 1.74 -15.81 -8.35
N GLN A 391 2.97 -16.19 -8.01
CA GLN A 391 3.33 -17.57 -7.74
C GLN A 391 2.60 -18.11 -6.51
N ILE A 392 1.94 -19.25 -6.66
CA ILE A 392 1.26 -19.98 -5.58
C ILE A 392 1.99 -21.29 -5.35
N GLY A 393 2.10 -21.69 -4.08
CA GLY A 393 2.79 -22.92 -3.65
C GLY A 393 3.81 -22.67 -2.54
N GLN A 394 4.50 -23.72 -2.12
CA GLN A 394 5.46 -23.75 -1.01
C GLN A 394 6.53 -22.66 -1.09
N THR A 395 7.06 -22.40 -2.28
CA THR A 395 8.09 -21.37 -2.53
C THR A 395 7.49 -20.05 -3.02
N GLY A 396 6.18 -20.02 -3.23
CA GLY A 396 5.40 -18.85 -3.63
C GLY A 396 4.59 -18.31 -2.46
N LYS A 397 3.32 -18.04 -2.71
CA LYS A 397 2.34 -17.58 -1.72
C LYS A 397 1.41 -18.72 -1.34
N THR A 398 1.08 -18.80 -0.06
CA THR A 398 -0.04 -19.60 0.45
C THR A 398 -1.27 -18.72 0.49
N ILE A 399 -2.40 -19.19 -0.04
CA ILE A 399 -3.64 -18.43 -0.19
C ILE A 399 -4.83 -19.18 0.40
N ARG A 400 -5.89 -18.45 0.75
CA ARG A 400 -7.11 -18.98 1.39
C ARG A 400 -8.38 -18.48 0.70
N PRO A 401 -8.54 -18.68 -0.61
CA PRO A 401 -9.70 -18.18 -1.32
C PRO A 401 -10.95 -19.00 -0.97
N LYS A 402 -12.13 -18.36 -1.10
CA LYS A 402 -13.41 -19.08 -1.11
C LYS A 402 -13.52 -19.99 -2.33
N LEU A 403 -12.93 -19.58 -3.46
CA LEU A 403 -12.91 -20.36 -4.70
C LEU A 403 -11.54 -20.29 -5.37
N TYR A 404 -10.96 -21.45 -5.68
CA TYR A 404 -9.74 -21.61 -6.44
C TYR A 404 -10.02 -22.38 -7.74
N ILE A 405 -9.70 -21.80 -8.89
CA ILE A 405 -9.87 -22.46 -10.20
C ILE A 405 -8.48 -22.74 -10.78
N ALA A 406 -8.08 -24.01 -10.82
CA ALA A 406 -6.79 -24.48 -11.33
C ALA A 406 -6.91 -24.83 -12.82
N VAL A 407 -6.24 -24.08 -13.70
CA VAL A 407 -6.29 -24.28 -15.15
C VAL A 407 -4.93 -24.73 -15.68
N GLY A 408 -4.86 -25.96 -16.19
CA GLY A 408 -3.63 -26.54 -16.74
C GLY A 408 -2.50 -26.69 -15.71
N ILE A 409 -2.84 -26.91 -14.44
CA ILE A 409 -1.91 -27.13 -13.33
C ILE A 409 -1.87 -28.63 -13.04
N SER A 410 -0.70 -29.25 -12.93
CA SER A 410 -0.61 -30.69 -12.61
C SER A 410 -0.93 -31.00 -11.15
N GLY A 411 -0.68 -30.06 -10.23
CA GLY A 411 -0.94 -30.26 -8.79
C GLY A 411 0.20 -30.95 -8.04
N ALA A 412 1.45 -30.67 -8.40
CA ALA A 412 2.58 -31.13 -7.58
C ALA A 412 2.39 -30.72 -6.10
N ILE A 413 2.86 -31.55 -5.16
CA ILE A 413 2.66 -31.35 -3.71
C ILE A 413 3.04 -29.92 -3.28
N GLN A 414 4.11 -29.36 -3.85
CA GLN A 414 4.55 -28.01 -3.54
C GLN A 414 3.51 -26.96 -3.94
N HIS A 415 2.75 -27.16 -5.02
CA HIS A 415 1.65 -26.29 -5.42
C HIS A 415 0.43 -26.49 -4.52
N LEU A 416 0.05 -27.74 -4.24
CA LEU A 416 -1.09 -28.09 -3.38
C LEU A 416 -0.97 -27.47 -1.99
N MET A 417 0.23 -27.48 -1.40
CA MET A 417 0.49 -26.82 -0.12
C MET A 417 0.16 -25.32 -0.11
N GLY A 418 0.19 -24.65 -1.26
CA GLY A 418 -0.17 -23.23 -1.38
C GLY A 418 -1.66 -22.97 -1.39
N ILE A 419 -2.48 -24.00 -1.62
CA ILE A 419 -3.94 -23.91 -1.81
C ILE A 419 -4.75 -24.85 -0.91
N MET A 420 -4.08 -25.58 -0.03
CA MET A 420 -4.69 -26.58 0.87
C MET A 420 -5.82 -25.99 1.74
N GLU A 421 -5.76 -24.68 2.01
CA GLU A 421 -6.76 -23.97 2.80
C GLU A 421 -7.82 -23.24 1.94
N ALA A 422 -7.88 -23.52 0.63
CA ALA A 422 -8.96 -23.03 -0.23
C ALA A 422 -10.27 -23.76 0.12
N LYS A 423 -11.38 -23.02 0.18
CA LYS A 423 -12.68 -23.61 0.55
C LYS A 423 -13.28 -24.48 -0.55
N THR A 424 -13.03 -24.12 -1.81
CA THR A 424 -13.49 -24.88 -2.98
C THR A 424 -12.44 -24.80 -4.07
N ILE A 425 -12.08 -25.96 -4.63
CA ILE A 425 -11.10 -26.15 -5.68
C ILE A 425 -11.81 -26.73 -6.90
N ILE A 426 -11.73 -26.01 -8.02
CA ILE A 426 -12.15 -26.49 -9.34
C ILE A 426 -10.89 -26.72 -10.18
N ALA A 427 -10.73 -27.92 -10.75
CA ALA A 427 -9.62 -28.24 -11.64
C ALA A 427 -10.08 -28.43 -13.08
N ILE A 428 -9.35 -27.82 -14.02
CA ILE A 428 -9.52 -27.97 -15.46
C ILE A 428 -8.18 -28.41 -16.04
N ASN A 429 -8.10 -29.68 -16.45
CA ASN A 429 -6.87 -30.27 -16.99
C ASN A 429 -7.21 -31.31 -18.07
N PRO A 430 -6.50 -31.36 -19.21
CA PRO A 430 -6.67 -32.44 -20.18
C PRO A 430 -6.24 -33.81 -19.63
N ASP A 431 -5.36 -33.87 -18.64
CA ASP A 431 -4.93 -35.10 -18.00
C ASP A 431 -5.86 -35.45 -16.81
N PRO A 432 -6.69 -36.51 -16.90
CA PRO A 432 -7.57 -36.93 -15.82
C PRO A 432 -6.82 -37.49 -14.60
N HIS A 433 -5.55 -37.89 -14.77
CA HIS A 433 -4.72 -38.47 -13.71
C HIS A 433 -3.79 -37.45 -13.06
N ALA A 434 -3.92 -36.16 -13.40
CA ALA A 434 -3.12 -35.13 -12.77
C ALA A 434 -3.47 -35.03 -11.27
N PRO A 435 -2.48 -34.95 -10.35
CA PRO A 435 -2.74 -34.85 -8.91
C PRO A 435 -3.71 -33.74 -8.48
N ILE A 436 -3.80 -32.63 -9.22
CA ILE A 436 -4.79 -31.57 -8.94
C ILE A 436 -6.23 -32.06 -9.10
N MET A 437 -6.47 -33.01 -10.00
CA MET A 437 -7.80 -33.52 -10.34
C MET A 437 -8.32 -34.39 -9.19
N GLU A 438 -7.44 -35.17 -8.56
CA GLU A 438 -7.75 -35.98 -7.37
C GLU A 438 -8.00 -35.12 -6.13
N ASN A 439 -7.38 -33.94 -6.04
CA ASN A 439 -7.46 -33.03 -4.89
C ASN A 439 -8.44 -31.85 -5.11
N ALA A 440 -9.27 -31.90 -6.15
CA ALA A 440 -10.27 -30.87 -6.44
C ALA A 440 -11.67 -31.32 -6.01
N ASP A 441 -12.48 -30.38 -5.54
CA ASP A 441 -13.91 -30.62 -5.26
C ASP A 441 -14.69 -30.85 -6.55
N TYR A 442 -14.29 -30.18 -7.64
CA TYR A 442 -14.85 -30.35 -8.97
C TYR A 442 -13.73 -30.46 -10.00
N ALA A 443 -13.78 -31.49 -10.84
CA ALA A 443 -12.78 -31.72 -11.86
C ALA A 443 -13.43 -31.81 -13.25
N VAL A 444 -12.87 -31.08 -14.22
CA VAL A 444 -13.30 -31.09 -15.62
C VAL A 444 -12.12 -31.52 -16.48
N VAL A 445 -12.27 -32.67 -17.12
CA VAL A 445 -11.26 -33.20 -18.04
C VAL A 445 -11.45 -32.58 -19.41
N GLY A 446 -10.46 -31.82 -19.89
CA GLY A 446 -10.50 -31.25 -21.23
C GLY A 446 -9.60 -30.04 -21.44
N ASP A 447 -9.61 -29.53 -22.68
CA ASP A 447 -8.82 -28.37 -23.06
C ASP A 447 -9.44 -27.07 -22.52
N TYR A 448 -8.64 -26.32 -21.77
CA TYR A 448 -9.04 -25.03 -21.22
C TYR A 448 -9.45 -24.02 -22.30
N LYS A 449 -8.90 -24.12 -23.52
CA LYS A 449 -9.24 -23.22 -24.63
C LYS A 449 -10.69 -23.38 -25.09
N GLN A 450 -11.30 -24.53 -24.82
CA GLN A 450 -12.71 -24.78 -25.12
C GLN A 450 -13.58 -24.49 -23.88
N ILE A 451 -13.12 -24.93 -22.71
CA ILE A 451 -13.90 -24.87 -21.47
C ILE A 451 -14.02 -23.43 -20.93
N ILE A 452 -12.91 -22.69 -20.87
CA ILE A 452 -12.90 -21.35 -20.25
C ILE A 452 -13.80 -20.36 -21.01
N PRO A 453 -13.76 -20.26 -22.36
CA PRO A 453 -14.68 -19.39 -23.08
C PRO A 453 -16.17 -19.71 -22.85
N LEU A 454 -16.54 -21.00 -22.84
CA LEU A 454 -17.92 -21.43 -22.57
C LEU A 454 -18.35 -21.05 -21.15
N LEU A 455 -17.46 -21.24 -20.18
CA LEU A 455 -17.71 -20.85 -18.78
C LEU A 455 -17.90 -19.33 -18.65
N ILE A 456 -17.07 -18.52 -19.34
CA ILE A 456 -17.19 -17.06 -19.38
C ILE A 456 -18.54 -16.66 -19.97
N GLU A 457 -18.95 -17.27 -21.08
CA GLU A 457 -20.23 -16.99 -21.73
C GLU A 457 -21.42 -17.29 -20.81
N GLU A 458 -21.39 -18.44 -20.15
CA GLU A 458 -22.47 -18.86 -19.26
C GLU A 458 -22.57 -17.97 -18.01
N ILE A 459 -21.43 -17.62 -17.41
CA ILE A 459 -21.38 -16.66 -16.29
C ILE A 459 -21.95 -15.30 -16.71
N ARG A 460 -21.67 -14.83 -17.94
CA ARG A 460 -22.23 -13.58 -18.45
C ARG A 460 -23.74 -13.66 -18.60
N LYS A 461 -24.28 -14.76 -19.13
CA LYS A 461 -25.73 -14.97 -19.24
C LYS A 461 -26.41 -14.90 -17.87
N ILE A 462 -25.88 -15.64 -16.89
CA ILE A 462 -26.43 -15.67 -15.52
C ILE A 462 -26.36 -14.28 -14.87
N ARG A 463 -25.27 -13.52 -15.06
CA ARG A 463 -25.14 -12.17 -14.50
C ARG A 463 -26.03 -11.14 -15.18
N ASN A 464 -26.39 -11.33 -16.45
CA ASN A 464 -27.30 -10.42 -17.16
C ASN A 464 -28.79 -10.70 -16.84
N GLN A 465 -29.09 -11.87 -16.26
CA GLN A 465 -30.44 -12.24 -15.82
C GLN A 465 -30.72 -11.86 -14.35
N ARG A 466 -29.71 -11.44 -13.60
CA ARG A 466 -29.80 -10.90 -12.23
C ARG A 466 -29.59 -9.39 -12.26
#